data_AF-A0A7X9JAG5-F1
#
_entry.id   AF-A0A7X9JAG5-F1
#
_cell.length_a   1.000
_cell.length_b   1.000
_cell.length_c   1.000
_cell.angle_alpha   90.00
_cell.angle_beta   90.00
_cell.angle_gamma   90.00
#
_symmetry.space_group_name_H-M   'P 1'
#
loop_
_entity.id
_entity.type
_entity.pdbx_description
1 polymer ?
#
loop_
_entity_poly.entity_id
_entity_poly.type
_entity_poly.pdbx_seq_one_letter_code
_entity_poly.pdbx_strand_id
1 'polypeptide(L)'
;MKKNTSKTQEITSAIIQELNGEGETKKQKRNVWQVIQIPVLAILTGLIIGAILIAVTSETVYAAFAQSFWKGLAQIGTEVGTAYLALFNGSIANPGAIVAAFKSGDQAAIRSALNPFLESLVQATPYIFAGLAAALGFRAGLFNIGVEGQLFIGGIFATYVGYSITTLPAYIHAPLAFLAGALGGALWGVVPGLLKATTGGNEVINCIMMNYIAYRLTTWLLTGPMTRPGMAGMPLSPIIQKTAEIPQFFKSPIRFHLGFFIALLFAFIVWWILFKTT
;
A
#
# COMPACT_ATOMS: atom_id res chain seq x y z
N MET A 1 -26.46 -20.81 49.97
CA MET A 1 -26.53 -20.19 48.62
C MET A 1 -26.41 -18.64 48.70
N LYS A 2 -25.27 -18.08 49.14
CA LYS A 2 -25.10 -16.61 49.31
C LYS A 2 -23.71 -16.05 48.90
N LYS A 3 -22.95 -16.74 48.03
CA LYS A 3 -21.57 -16.34 47.68
C LYS A 3 -21.36 -15.75 46.28
N ASN A 4 -22.37 -15.69 45.42
CA ASN A 4 -22.21 -15.30 43.99
C ASN A 4 -22.66 -13.88 43.64
N THR A 5 -23.35 -13.16 44.52
CA THR A 5 -23.87 -11.80 44.23
C THR A 5 -22.77 -10.73 44.19
N SER A 6 -21.70 -10.89 44.99
CA SER A 6 -20.57 -9.94 45.05
C SER A 6 -19.81 -9.86 43.74
N LYS A 7 -19.53 -11.01 43.11
CA LYS A 7 -18.70 -11.10 41.90
C LYS A 7 -19.41 -10.52 40.67
N THR A 8 -20.72 -10.74 40.57
CA THR A 8 -21.54 -10.16 39.51
C THR A 8 -21.65 -8.64 39.66
N GLN A 9 -21.73 -8.12 40.89
CA GLN A 9 -21.72 -6.67 41.14
C GLN A 9 -20.39 -6.02 40.78
N GLU A 10 -19.25 -6.67 41.10
CA GLU A 10 -17.91 -6.19 40.71
C GLU A 10 -17.72 -6.15 39.19
N ILE A 11 -18.19 -7.17 38.47
CA ILE A 11 -18.12 -7.19 37.00
C ILE A 11 -19.02 -6.11 36.40
N THR A 12 -20.21 -5.90 36.97
CA THR A 12 -21.16 -4.88 36.50
C THR A 12 -20.62 -3.47 36.76
N SER A 13 -20.01 -3.21 37.92
CA SER A 13 -19.39 -1.92 38.21
C SER A 13 -18.14 -1.66 37.36
N ALA A 14 -17.34 -2.70 37.07
CA ALA A 14 -16.19 -2.59 36.18
C ALA A 14 -16.61 -2.26 34.74
N ILE A 15 -17.66 -2.90 34.22
CA ILE A 15 -18.23 -2.60 32.89
C ILE A 15 -18.81 -1.19 32.86
N ILE A 16 -19.50 -0.75 33.93
CA ILE A 16 -20.03 0.62 34.02
C ILE A 16 -18.88 1.64 34.07
N GLN A 17 -17.75 1.34 34.72
CA GLN A 17 -16.56 2.21 34.70
C GLN A 17 -15.88 2.29 33.32
N GLU A 18 -15.84 1.18 32.57
CA GLU A 18 -15.35 1.19 31.18
C GLU A 18 -16.27 1.97 30.24
N LEU A 19 -17.59 1.81 30.38
CA LEU A 19 -18.59 2.51 29.58
C LEU A 19 -18.64 4.03 29.88
N ASN A 20 -18.40 4.42 31.14
CA ASN A 20 -18.38 5.83 31.55
C ASN A 20 -17.05 6.54 31.24
N GLY A 21 -16.07 5.85 30.63
CA GLY A 21 -14.77 6.44 30.31
C GLY A 21 -13.91 6.78 31.53
N GLU A 22 -14.33 6.40 32.75
CA GLU A 22 -13.56 6.61 33.98
C GLU A 22 -12.32 5.70 34.07
N GLY A 23 -12.25 4.70 33.19
CA GLY A 23 -11.03 3.96 32.87
C GLY A 23 -10.15 4.66 31.84
N GLU A 24 -10.02 6.00 31.88
CA GLU A 24 -9.03 6.72 31.07
C GLU A 24 -7.66 6.09 31.31
N THR A 25 -7.25 5.27 30.34
CA THR A 25 -5.91 4.72 30.25
C THR A 25 -4.97 5.91 30.32
N LYS A 26 -4.24 6.04 31.44
CA LYS A 26 -3.04 6.87 31.52
C LYS A 26 -2.34 6.74 30.17
N LYS A 27 -2.19 7.84 29.43
CA LYS A 27 -1.39 7.91 28.20
C LYS A 27 0.01 7.41 28.55
N GLN A 28 0.19 6.10 28.53
CA GLN A 28 1.48 5.46 28.72
C GLN A 28 2.25 5.96 27.50
N LYS A 29 3.31 6.74 27.74
CA LYS A 29 4.26 7.12 26.70
C LYS A 29 4.77 5.79 26.13
N ARG A 30 4.15 5.31 25.05
CA ARG A 30 4.55 4.08 24.38
C ARG A 30 6.01 4.26 24.05
N ASN A 31 6.85 3.40 24.61
CA ASN A 31 8.28 3.49 24.40
C ASN A 31 8.51 3.39 22.89
N VAL A 32 9.32 4.27 22.31
CA VAL A 32 9.57 4.29 20.85
C VAL A 32 10.01 2.90 20.36
N TRP A 33 10.74 2.17 21.21
CA TRP A 33 11.09 0.77 21.01
C TRP A 33 9.90 -0.17 20.84
N GLN A 34 8.83 -0.04 21.62
CA GLN A 34 7.63 -0.88 21.48
C GLN A 34 6.90 -0.61 20.16
N VAL A 35 6.93 0.63 19.67
CA VAL A 35 6.29 1.01 18.39
C VAL A 35 7.07 0.45 17.21
N ILE A 36 8.41 0.45 17.27
CA ILE A 36 9.28 -0.07 16.20
C ILE A 36 9.36 -1.60 16.21
N GLN A 37 9.28 -2.22 17.39
CA GLN A 37 9.38 -3.68 17.53
C GLN A 37 8.30 -4.42 16.75
N ILE A 38 7.06 -3.94 16.73
CA ILE A 38 5.95 -4.64 16.06
C ILE A 38 6.21 -4.77 14.54
N PRO A 39 6.48 -3.70 13.78
CA PRO A 39 6.86 -3.80 12.38
C PRO A 39 8.08 -4.68 12.14
N VAL A 40 9.12 -4.54 12.97
CA VAL A 40 10.36 -5.33 12.82
C VAL A 40 10.07 -6.82 12.98
N LEU A 41 9.33 -7.20 14.01
CA LEU A 41 8.94 -8.59 14.24
C LEU A 41 8.07 -9.13 13.11
N ALA A 42 7.14 -8.32 12.57
CA ALA A 42 6.31 -8.72 11.43
C ALA A 42 7.14 -8.96 10.16
N ILE A 43 8.16 -8.13 9.91
CA ILE A 43 9.10 -8.33 8.80
C ILE A 43 9.92 -9.61 9.02
N LEU A 44 10.46 -9.81 10.23
CA LEU A 44 11.26 -10.99 10.54
C LEU A 44 10.46 -12.29 10.41
N THR A 45 9.22 -12.32 10.91
CA THR A 45 8.36 -13.50 10.77
C THR A 45 7.99 -13.74 9.31
N GLY A 46 7.70 -12.69 8.54
CA GLY A 46 7.46 -12.77 7.10
C GLY A 46 8.65 -13.35 6.34
N LEU A 47 9.87 -12.91 6.67
CA LEU A 47 11.09 -13.50 6.12
C LEU A 47 11.20 -14.97 6.52
N ILE A 48 11.07 -15.33 7.80
CA ILE A 48 11.16 -16.75 8.22
C ILE A 48 10.17 -17.64 7.46
N ILE A 49 8.91 -17.21 7.33
CA ILE A 49 7.90 -17.96 6.57
C ILE A 49 8.30 -18.09 5.10
N GLY A 50 8.79 -16.99 4.50
CA GLY A 50 9.31 -17.01 3.13
C GLY A 50 10.49 -17.98 2.95
N ALA A 51 11.39 -18.07 3.93
CA ALA A 51 12.56 -18.96 3.87
C ALA A 51 12.11 -20.43 3.90
N ILE A 52 11.13 -20.75 4.76
CA ILE A 52 10.52 -22.08 4.82
C ILE A 52 9.85 -22.40 3.48
N LEU A 53 9.12 -21.45 2.91
CA LEU A 53 8.46 -21.65 1.63
C LEU A 53 9.47 -21.93 0.51
N ILE A 54 10.54 -21.13 0.41
CA ILE A 54 11.63 -21.35 -0.55
C ILE A 54 12.25 -22.73 -0.36
N ALA A 55 12.54 -23.12 0.89
CA ALA A 55 13.13 -24.43 1.18
C ALA A 55 12.24 -25.60 0.74
N VAL A 56 10.91 -25.46 0.85
CA VAL A 56 9.93 -26.48 0.50
C VAL A 56 9.54 -26.46 -0.98
N THR A 57 9.72 -25.36 -1.70
CA THR A 57 9.35 -25.29 -3.12
C THR A 57 10.53 -25.50 -4.07
N SER A 58 11.78 -25.46 -3.58
CA SER A 58 12.97 -25.52 -4.43
C SER A 58 13.35 -26.94 -4.82
N GLU A 59 13.27 -27.27 -6.11
CA GLU A 59 13.70 -28.57 -6.65
C GLU A 59 15.19 -28.86 -6.37
N THR A 60 16.03 -27.83 -6.42
CA THR A 60 17.47 -27.91 -6.13
C THR A 60 17.75 -28.36 -4.70
N VAL A 61 16.92 -27.94 -3.74
CA VAL A 61 17.00 -28.34 -2.33
C VAL A 61 16.71 -29.84 -2.20
N TYR A 62 15.65 -30.33 -2.84
CA TYR A 62 15.32 -31.75 -2.84
C TYR A 62 16.41 -32.61 -3.49
N ALA A 63 16.96 -32.16 -4.62
CA ALA A 63 18.08 -32.83 -5.28
C ALA A 63 19.34 -32.88 -4.39
N ALA A 64 19.59 -31.84 -3.59
CA ALA A 64 20.71 -31.80 -2.66
C ALA A 64 20.51 -32.75 -1.45
N PHE A 65 19.28 -32.83 -0.90
CA PHE A 65 18.94 -33.80 0.15
C PHE A 65 19.07 -35.25 -0.33
N ALA A 66 18.79 -35.52 -1.61
CA ALA A 66 18.99 -36.84 -2.19
C ALA A 66 20.47 -37.28 -2.21
N GLN A 67 21.41 -36.33 -2.20
CA GLN A 67 22.85 -36.63 -2.12
C GLN A 67 23.35 -36.75 -0.69
N SER A 68 22.91 -35.86 0.21
CA SER A 68 23.33 -35.83 1.62
C SER A 68 22.47 -34.86 2.40
N PHE A 69 22.16 -35.20 3.66
CA PHE A 69 21.45 -34.30 4.57
C PHE A 69 22.14 -32.95 4.74
N TRP A 70 23.47 -32.95 4.91
CA TRP A 70 24.26 -31.72 5.07
C TRP A 70 24.31 -30.87 3.80
N LYS A 71 24.30 -31.50 2.62
CA LYS A 71 24.19 -30.79 1.33
C LYS A 71 22.81 -30.15 1.16
N GLY A 72 21.75 -30.84 1.58
CA GLY A 72 20.40 -30.29 1.59
C GLY A 72 20.29 -29.02 2.46
N LEU A 73 20.81 -29.07 3.69
CA LEU A 73 20.85 -27.90 4.57
C LEU A 73 21.67 -26.73 3.99
N ALA A 74 22.82 -27.01 3.39
CA ALA A 74 23.63 -25.98 2.73
C ALA A 74 22.89 -25.37 1.52
N GLN A 75 22.19 -26.19 0.72
CA GLN A 75 21.44 -25.72 -0.43
C GLN A 75 20.25 -24.83 -0.02
N ILE A 76 19.56 -25.14 1.09
CA ILE A 76 18.55 -24.25 1.66
C ILE A 76 19.15 -22.86 1.91
N GLY A 77 20.31 -22.80 2.56
CA GLY A 77 21.00 -21.53 2.83
C GLY A 77 21.32 -20.75 1.55
N THR A 78 21.78 -21.44 0.51
CA THR A 78 22.10 -20.83 -0.79
C THR A 78 20.86 -20.30 -1.50
N GLU A 79 19.78 -21.07 -1.59
CA GLU A 79 18.54 -20.66 -2.27
C GLU A 79 17.87 -19.50 -1.54
N VAL A 80 17.72 -19.61 -0.21
CA VAL A 80 17.15 -18.55 0.62
C VAL A 80 18.00 -17.28 0.54
N GLY A 81 19.33 -17.42 0.63
CA GLY A 81 20.25 -16.31 0.49
C GLY A 81 20.17 -15.63 -0.89
N THR A 82 20.12 -16.42 -1.97
CA THR A 82 20.01 -15.91 -3.33
C THR A 82 18.68 -15.18 -3.55
N ALA A 83 17.58 -15.75 -3.07
CA ALA A 83 16.26 -15.14 -3.15
C ALA A 83 16.20 -13.80 -2.40
N TYR A 84 16.72 -13.73 -1.17
CA TYR A 84 16.72 -12.47 -0.40
C TYR A 84 17.71 -11.45 -0.91
N LEU A 85 18.87 -11.87 -1.41
CA LEU A 85 19.78 -10.94 -2.09
C LEU A 85 19.17 -10.40 -3.38
N ALA A 86 18.47 -11.23 -4.16
CA ALA A 86 17.73 -10.77 -5.32
C ALA A 86 16.62 -9.78 -4.95
N LEU A 87 15.85 -10.07 -3.88
CA LEU A 87 14.83 -9.16 -3.35
C LEU A 87 15.43 -7.82 -2.90
N PHE A 88 16.54 -7.86 -2.17
CA PHE A 88 17.24 -6.66 -1.69
C PHE A 88 17.79 -5.84 -2.87
N ASN A 89 18.45 -6.49 -3.82
CA ASN A 89 19.03 -5.83 -4.99
C ASN A 89 17.94 -5.24 -5.90
N GLY A 90 16.78 -5.91 -6.00
CA GLY A 90 15.64 -5.45 -6.79
C GLY A 90 14.79 -4.37 -6.13
N SER A 91 14.86 -4.22 -4.80
CA SER A 91 14.08 -3.19 -4.07
C SER A 91 14.92 -1.97 -3.69
N ILE A 92 16.14 -2.16 -3.20
CA ILE A 92 17.01 -1.06 -2.79
C ILE A 92 18.00 -0.81 -3.92
N ALA A 93 19.05 -1.59 -4.03
CA ALA A 93 19.99 -1.58 -5.14
C ALA A 93 21.14 -2.52 -4.80
N ASN A 94 21.88 -2.96 -5.81
CA ASN A 94 23.11 -3.71 -5.61
C ASN A 94 24.27 -2.75 -5.25
N PRO A 95 24.85 -2.83 -4.03
CA PRO A 95 25.93 -1.94 -3.62
C PRO A 95 27.18 -2.06 -4.50
N GLY A 96 27.50 -3.27 -4.97
CA GLY A 96 28.61 -3.50 -5.88
C GLY A 96 28.38 -2.86 -7.25
N ALA A 97 27.16 -2.96 -7.78
CA ALA A 97 26.78 -2.31 -9.04
C ALA A 97 26.80 -0.78 -8.92
N ILE A 98 26.37 -0.23 -7.79
CA ILE A 98 26.46 1.20 -7.49
C ILE A 98 27.92 1.64 -7.53
N VAL A 99 28.80 0.98 -6.78
CA VAL A 99 30.22 1.36 -6.72
C VAL A 99 30.88 1.22 -8.10
N ALA A 100 30.56 0.16 -8.85
CA ALA A 100 31.07 -0.02 -10.22
C ALA A 100 30.58 1.09 -11.17
N ALA A 101 29.31 1.47 -11.08
CA ALA A 101 28.72 2.54 -11.88
C ALA A 101 29.29 3.93 -11.55
N PHE A 102 29.52 4.22 -10.27
CA PHE A 102 30.19 5.47 -9.88
C PHE A 102 31.66 5.50 -10.31
N LYS A 103 32.35 4.36 -10.30
CA LYS A 103 33.73 4.24 -10.80
C LYS A 103 33.82 4.35 -12.32
N SER A 104 32.82 3.87 -13.07
CA SER A 104 32.81 3.97 -14.53
C SER A 104 32.55 5.40 -15.04
N GLY A 105 31.94 6.27 -14.21
CA GLY A 105 31.58 7.63 -14.59
C GLY A 105 30.45 7.73 -15.62
N ASP A 106 29.88 6.58 -16.03
CA ASP A 106 28.79 6.54 -16.98
C ASP A 106 27.46 6.89 -16.31
N GLN A 107 26.85 7.99 -16.76
CA GLN A 107 25.56 8.44 -16.26
C GLN A 107 24.44 7.42 -16.48
N ALA A 108 24.51 6.60 -17.54
CA ALA A 108 23.52 5.56 -17.80
C ALA A 108 23.66 4.41 -16.79
N ALA A 109 24.88 3.95 -16.53
CA ALA A 109 25.18 2.95 -15.50
C ALA A 109 24.72 3.41 -14.10
N ILE A 110 24.99 4.66 -13.71
CA ILE A 110 24.59 5.21 -12.40
C ILE A 110 23.06 5.23 -12.28
N ARG A 111 22.36 5.69 -13.32
CA ARG A 111 20.89 5.71 -13.36
C ARG A 111 20.30 4.31 -13.24
N SER A 112 20.85 3.33 -13.97
CA SER A 112 20.39 1.94 -13.90
C SER A 112 20.63 1.32 -12.52
N ALA A 113 21.75 1.64 -11.87
CA ALA A 113 22.08 1.12 -10.54
C ALA A 113 21.15 1.67 -9.44
N LEU A 114 20.67 2.91 -9.59
CA LEU A 114 19.75 3.55 -8.63
C LEU A 114 18.26 3.30 -8.93
N ASN A 115 17.93 2.84 -10.14
CA ASN A 115 16.55 2.63 -10.56
C ASN A 115 15.72 1.73 -9.62
N PRO A 116 16.25 0.61 -9.07
CA PRO A 116 15.49 -0.24 -8.15
C PRO A 116 14.95 0.53 -6.93
N PHE A 117 15.79 1.37 -6.31
CA PHE A 117 15.41 2.21 -5.18
C PHE A 117 14.32 3.20 -5.57
N LEU A 118 14.53 3.89 -6.70
CA LEU A 118 13.61 4.91 -7.20
C LEU A 118 12.24 4.29 -7.57
N GLU A 119 12.22 3.11 -8.16
CA GLU A 119 10.99 2.38 -8.45
C GLU A 119 10.28 1.95 -7.16
N SER A 120 11.03 1.52 -6.13
CA SER A 120 10.43 1.25 -4.80
C SER A 120 9.74 2.48 -4.20
N LEU A 121 10.30 3.69 -4.39
CA LEU A 121 9.62 4.93 -3.96
C LEU A 121 8.36 5.22 -4.78
N VAL A 122 8.36 4.92 -6.09
CA VAL A 122 7.17 5.03 -6.94
C VAL A 122 6.08 4.08 -6.44
N GLN A 123 6.42 2.82 -6.17
CA GLN A 123 5.49 1.81 -5.65
C GLN A 123 4.99 2.18 -4.25
N ALA A 124 5.84 2.77 -3.39
CA ALA A 124 5.44 3.23 -2.06
C ALA A 124 4.43 4.39 -2.09
N THR A 125 4.41 5.19 -3.15
CA THR A 125 3.56 6.40 -3.26
C THR A 125 2.07 6.11 -3.03
N PRO A 126 1.41 5.20 -3.77
CA PRO A 126 0.01 4.85 -3.51
C PRO A 126 -0.20 4.20 -2.13
N TYR A 127 0.77 3.44 -1.62
CA TYR A 127 0.67 2.84 -0.28
C TYR A 127 0.71 3.87 0.85
N ILE A 128 1.46 4.97 0.68
CA ILE A 128 1.43 6.09 1.63
C ILE A 128 0.01 6.68 1.68
N PHE A 129 -0.58 7.01 0.53
CA PHE A 129 -1.95 7.50 0.48
C PHE A 129 -2.97 6.51 1.07
N ALA A 130 -2.80 5.22 0.77
CA ALA A 130 -3.66 4.17 1.32
C ALA A 130 -3.58 4.10 2.85
N GLY A 131 -2.36 4.14 3.39
CA GLY A 131 -2.12 4.17 4.83
C GLY A 131 -2.71 5.40 5.50
N LEU A 132 -2.63 6.57 4.86
CA LEU A 132 -3.25 7.81 5.36
C LEU A 132 -4.78 7.71 5.36
N ALA A 133 -5.38 7.18 4.30
CA ALA A 133 -6.82 6.97 4.21
C ALA A 133 -7.33 6.00 5.29
N ALA A 134 -6.60 4.91 5.55
CA ALA A 134 -6.91 3.97 6.62
C ALA A 134 -6.73 4.60 8.02
N ALA A 135 -5.64 5.32 8.25
CA ALA A 135 -5.36 5.98 9.53
C ALA A 135 -6.44 7.01 9.90
N LEU A 136 -6.90 7.80 8.92
CA LEU A 136 -7.98 8.77 9.12
C LEU A 136 -9.31 8.05 9.43
N GLY A 137 -9.62 6.95 8.74
CA GLY A 137 -10.79 6.11 9.03
C GLY A 137 -10.77 5.58 10.47
N PHE A 138 -9.65 5.00 10.90
CA PHE A 138 -9.50 4.49 12.27
C PHE A 138 -9.64 5.58 13.33
N ARG A 139 -9.18 6.82 13.05
CA ARG A 139 -9.39 7.95 13.95
C ARG A 139 -10.88 8.28 14.12
N ALA A 140 -11.66 8.16 13.06
CA ALA A 140 -13.11 8.38 13.07
C ALA A 140 -13.90 7.18 13.64
N GLY A 141 -13.24 6.14 14.12
CA GLY A 141 -13.88 4.93 14.64
C GLY A 141 -14.39 3.97 13.56
N LEU A 142 -14.00 4.18 12.30
CA LEU A 142 -14.41 3.35 11.16
C LEU A 142 -13.25 2.47 10.69
N PHE A 143 -13.52 1.17 10.51
CA PHE A 143 -12.55 0.21 10.01
C PHE A 143 -12.55 0.18 8.47
N ASN A 144 -11.93 1.20 7.86
CA ASN A 144 -11.92 1.37 6.40
C ASN A 144 -10.97 0.39 5.68
N ILE A 145 -11.43 -0.84 5.42
CA ILE A 145 -10.75 -1.80 4.52
C ILE A 145 -11.04 -1.49 3.03
N GLY A 146 -11.95 -0.54 2.75
CA GLY A 146 -12.41 -0.19 1.41
C GLY A 146 -11.41 0.63 0.57
N VAL A 147 -10.22 0.93 1.12
CA VAL A 147 -9.20 1.78 0.49
C VAL A 147 -8.76 1.23 -0.86
N GLU A 148 -8.68 -0.09 -1.01
CA GLU A 148 -8.33 -0.73 -2.28
C GLU A 148 -9.34 -0.39 -3.39
N GLY A 149 -10.64 -0.48 -3.12
CA GLY A 149 -11.68 -0.10 -4.07
C GLY A 149 -11.66 1.40 -4.39
N GLN A 150 -11.37 2.25 -3.39
CA GLN A 150 -11.20 3.68 -3.59
C GLN A 150 -10.01 3.99 -4.51
N LEU A 151 -8.91 3.25 -4.39
CA LEU A 151 -7.75 3.38 -5.30
C LEU A 151 -8.09 2.98 -6.73
N PHE A 152 -8.83 1.88 -6.92
CA PHE A 152 -9.28 1.45 -8.25
C PHE A 152 -10.15 2.52 -8.93
N ILE A 153 -11.20 2.97 -8.25
CA ILE A 153 -12.13 3.95 -8.83
C ILE A 153 -11.48 5.34 -8.97
N GLY A 154 -10.64 5.75 -8.02
CA GLY A 154 -9.83 6.95 -8.18
C GLY A 154 -8.89 6.87 -9.38
N GLY A 155 -8.23 5.73 -9.57
CA GLY A 155 -7.40 5.48 -10.75
C GLY A 155 -8.18 5.58 -12.07
N ILE A 156 -9.40 5.06 -12.12
CA ILE A 156 -10.30 5.17 -13.27
C ILE A 156 -10.66 6.63 -13.57
N PHE A 157 -11.02 7.43 -12.56
CA PHE A 157 -11.39 8.82 -12.77
C PHE A 157 -10.19 9.66 -13.25
N ALA A 158 -9.01 9.46 -12.63
CA ALA A 158 -7.77 10.11 -13.07
C ALA A 158 -7.39 9.71 -14.50
N THR A 159 -7.52 8.42 -14.82
CA THR A 159 -7.28 7.87 -16.17
C THR A 159 -8.23 8.49 -17.19
N TYR A 160 -9.53 8.51 -16.88
CA TYR A 160 -10.57 9.05 -17.76
C TYR A 160 -10.29 10.50 -18.12
N VAL A 161 -10.06 11.35 -17.11
CA VAL A 161 -9.68 12.76 -17.34
C VAL A 161 -8.37 12.85 -18.13
N GLY A 162 -7.37 12.05 -17.76
CA GLY A 162 -6.03 12.10 -18.34
C GLY A 162 -5.94 11.75 -19.82
N TYR A 163 -6.84 10.91 -20.36
CA TYR A 163 -6.88 10.65 -21.81
C TYR A 163 -7.97 11.43 -22.56
N SER A 164 -9.11 11.74 -21.90
CA SER A 164 -10.28 12.33 -22.59
C SER A 164 -10.09 13.82 -22.90
N ILE A 165 -9.34 14.54 -22.07
CA ILE A 165 -9.06 15.96 -22.27
C ILE A 165 -7.70 16.08 -22.96
N THR A 166 -7.62 16.72 -24.12
CA THR A 166 -6.36 16.77 -24.90
C THR A 166 -5.76 18.17 -25.03
N THR A 167 -6.52 19.21 -24.71
CA THR A 167 -6.17 20.61 -25.01
C THR A 167 -5.64 21.40 -23.83
N LEU A 168 -5.64 20.82 -22.61
CA LEU A 168 -5.20 21.54 -21.42
C LEU A 168 -3.68 21.52 -21.24
N PRO A 169 -3.09 22.64 -20.79
CA PRO A 169 -1.66 22.68 -20.48
C PRO A 169 -1.34 21.87 -19.21
N ALA A 170 -0.09 21.41 -19.08
CA ALA A 170 0.30 20.45 -18.06
C ALA A 170 0.03 20.91 -16.61
N TYR A 171 0.21 22.20 -16.32
CA TYR A 171 -0.01 22.79 -15.00
C TYR A 171 -1.50 22.83 -14.58
N ILE A 172 -2.44 22.66 -15.51
CA ILE A 172 -3.88 22.51 -15.20
C ILE A 172 -4.28 21.05 -15.28
N HIS A 173 -3.83 20.36 -16.32
CA HIS A 173 -4.29 19.02 -16.63
C HIS A 173 -3.83 17.99 -15.58
N ALA A 174 -2.58 18.02 -15.13
CA ALA A 174 -2.10 17.09 -14.11
C ALA A 174 -2.82 17.27 -12.75
N PRO A 175 -2.98 18.50 -12.20
CA PRO A 175 -3.80 18.72 -11.01
C PRO A 175 -5.27 18.31 -11.19
N LEU A 176 -5.86 18.59 -12.36
CA LEU A 176 -7.24 18.19 -12.65
C LEU A 176 -7.40 16.67 -12.63
N ALA A 177 -6.50 15.92 -13.25
CA ALA A 177 -6.50 14.46 -13.22
C ALA A 177 -6.31 13.92 -11.81
N PHE A 178 -5.42 14.52 -11.01
CA PHE A 178 -5.22 14.17 -9.60
C PHE A 178 -6.48 14.41 -8.76
N LEU A 179 -7.12 15.57 -8.91
CA LEU A 179 -8.36 15.92 -8.21
C LEU A 179 -9.54 15.04 -8.66
N ALA A 180 -9.62 14.69 -9.94
CA ALA A 180 -10.60 13.74 -10.44
C ALA A 180 -10.44 12.37 -9.78
N GLY A 181 -9.20 11.90 -9.63
CA GLY A 181 -8.93 10.66 -8.91
C GLY A 181 -9.30 10.73 -7.43
N ALA A 182 -8.97 11.84 -6.75
CA ALA A 182 -9.40 12.07 -5.37
C ALA A 182 -10.93 12.08 -5.24
N LEU A 183 -11.64 12.73 -6.17
CA LEU A 183 -13.10 12.74 -6.22
C LEU A 183 -13.67 11.34 -6.46
N GLY A 184 -13.13 10.56 -7.40
CA GLY A 184 -13.55 9.20 -7.66
C GLY A 184 -13.41 8.30 -6.43
N GLY A 185 -12.28 8.37 -5.75
CA GLY A 185 -12.06 7.65 -4.48
C GLY A 185 -13.01 8.09 -3.37
N ALA A 186 -13.24 9.41 -3.23
CA ALA A 186 -14.18 9.95 -2.25
C ALA A 186 -15.62 9.49 -2.50
N LEU A 187 -16.10 9.59 -3.75
CA LEU A 187 -17.43 9.12 -4.14
C LEU A 187 -17.59 7.62 -3.87
N TRP A 188 -16.56 6.82 -4.13
CA TRP A 188 -16.59 5.39 -3.83
C TRP A 188 -16.65 5.10 -2.33
N GLY A 189 -15.89 5.85 -1.52
CA GLY A 189 -15.88 5.72 -0.06
C GLY A 189 -17.19 6.14 0.61
N VAL A 190 -17.95 7.06 0.00
CA VAL A 190 -19.27 7.48 0.50
C VAL A 190 -20.25 6.31 0.52
N VAL A 191 -20.19 5.40 -0.45
CA VAL A 191 -21.16 4.30 -0.57
C VAL A 191 -21.17 3.38 0.66
N PRO A 192 -20.07 2.72 1.08
CA PRO A 192 -20.08 1.88 2.27
C PRO A 192 -20.33 2.70 3.55
N GLY A 193 -19.90 3.96 3.60
CA GLY A 193 -20.18 4.87 4.73
C GLY A 193 -21.68 5.16 4.88
N LEU A 194 -22.37 5.43 3.77
CA LEU A 194 -23.81 5.66 3.73
C LEU A 194 -24.58 4.39 4.09
N LEU A 195 -24.17 3.24 3.56
CA LEU A 195 -24.77 1.95 3.91
C LEU A 195 -24.65 1.68 5.40
N LYS A 196 -23.48 1.97 6.00
CA LYS A 196 -23.29 1.87 7.45
C LYS A 196 -24.23 2.80 8.22
N ALA A 197 -24.30 4.07 7.83
CA ALA A 197 -25.09 5.09 8.52
C ALA A 197 -26.61 4.85 8.44
N THR A 198 -27.09 4.28 7.33
CA THR A 198 -28.53 4.09 7.07
C THR A 198 -29.05 2.72 7.47
N THR A 199 -28.28 1.65 7.21
CA THR A 199 -28.74 0.27 7.45
C THR A 199 -28.17 -0.36 8.72
N GLY A 200 -27.13 0.25 9.32
CA GLY A 200 -26.40 -0.34 10.44
C GLY A 200 -25.51 -1.54 10.06
N GLY A 201 -25.43 -1.89 8.77
CA GLY A 201 -24.67 -3.04 8.26
C GLY A 201 -23.19 -3.04 8.68
N ASN A 202 -22.56 -4.21 8.61
CA ASN A 202 -21.15 -4.34 8.98
C ASN A 202 -20.26 -3.64 7.92
N GLU A 203 -19.58 -2.58 8.35
CA GLU A 203 -18.70 -1.77 7.51
C GLU A 203 -17.56 -2.57 6.88
N VAL A 204 -17.04 -3.57 7.60
CA VAL A 204 -15.96 -4.44 7.12
C VAL A 204 -16.43 -5.24 5.92
N ILE A 205 -17.60 -5.89 6.05
CA ILE A 205 -18.18 -6.72 4.99
C ILE A 205 -18.53 -5.83 3.79
N ASN A 206 -19.20 -4.71 4.02
CA ASN A 206 -19.58 -3.78 2.96
C ASN A 206 -18.34 -3.27 2.20
N CYS A 207 -17.28 -2.88 2.90
CA CYS A 207 -16.04 -2.42 2.27
C CYS A 207 -15.39 -3.52 1.42
N ILE A 208 -15.30 -4.75 1.94
CA ILE A 208 -14.71 -5.88 1.20
C ILE A 208 -15.52 -6.18 -0.06
N MET A 209 -16.86 -6.20 0.04
CA MET A 209 -17.73 -6.40 -1.14
C MET A 209 -17.57 -5.27 -2.15
N MET A 210 -17.46 -4.02 -1.69
CA MET A 210 -17.23 -2.86 -2.54
C MET A 210 -15.86 -2.90 -3.24
N ASN A 211 -14.82 -3.46 -2.62
CA ASN A 211 -13.52 -3.68 -3.29
C ASN A 211 -13.66 -4.64 -4.48
N TYR A 212 -14.38 -5.75 -4.32
CA TYR A 212 -14.65 -6.68 -5.42
C TYR A 212 -15.44 -6.03 -6.56
N ILE A 213 -16.47 -5.24 -6.22
CA ILE A 213 -17.24 -4.48 -7.21
C ILE A 213 -16.33 -3.49 -7.93
N ALA A 214 -15.49 -2.74 -7.22
CA ALA A 214 -14.55 -1.79 -7.82
C ALA A 214 -13.58 -2.47 -8.79
N TYR A 215 -13.01 -3.61 -8.41
CA TYR A 215 -12.12 -4.39 -9.26
C TYR A 215 -12.82 -4.87 -10.53
N ARG A 216 -14.03 -5.45 -10.40
CA ARG A 216 -14.81 -5.93 -11.56
C ARG A 216 -15.27 -4.79 -12.46
N LEU A 217 -15.69 -3.67 -11.88
CA LEU A 217 -16.10 -2.48 -12.60
C LEU A 217 -14.93 -1.88 -13.39
N THR A 218 -13.76 -1.75 -12.74
CA THR A 218 -12.52 -1.28 -13.38
C THR A 218 -12.13 -2.18 -14.54
N THR A 219 -12.18 -3.50 -14.33
CA THR A 219 -11.90 -4.47 -15.39
C THR A 219 -12.88 -4.31 -16.56
N TRP A 220 -14.18 -4.26 -16.28
CA TRP A 220 -15.21 -4.08 -17.31
C TRP A 220 -15.04 -2.78 -18.09
N LEU A 221 -14.71 -1.67 -17.41
CA LEU A 221 -14.44 -0.39 -18.05
C LEU A 221 -13.25 -0.50 -19.02
N LEU A 222 -12.14 -1.09 -18.58
CA LEU A 222 -10.91 -1.21 -19.36
C LEU A 222 -11.00 -2.22 -20.50
N THR A 223 -11.93 -3.18 -20.45
CA THR A 223 -12.23 -4.12 -21.56
C THR A 223 -13.42 -3.68 -22.43
N GLY A 224 -14.15 -2.65 -21.99
CA GLY A 224 -15.32 -2.12 -22.69
C GLY A 224 -15.13 -0.65 -23.05
N PRO A 225 -15.87 0.28 -22.43
CA PRO A 225 -15.97 1.69 -22.87
C PRO A 225 -14.67 2.49 -22.78
N MET A 226 -13.75 2.13 -21.89
CA MET A 226 -12.44 2.78 -21.74
C MET A 226 -11.32 1.98 -22.41
N THR A 227 -11.62 1.04 -23.30
CA THR A 227 -10.59 0.25 -24.00
C THR A 227 -9.88 1.09 -25.04
N ARG A 228 -8.57 0.93 -25.15
CA ARG A 228 -7.78 1.48 -26.25
C ARG A 228 -8.16 0.81 -27.57
N PRO A 229 -8.49 1.58 -28.63
CA PRO A 229 -8.76 1.03 -29.95
C PRO A 229 -7.59 0.16 -30.44
N GLY A 230 -7.90 -1.01 -31.00
CA GLY A 230 -6.91 -1.92 -31.59
C GLY A 230 -6.22 -2.90 -30.63
N MET A 231 -6.60 -2.92 -29.34
CA MET A 231 -5.95 -3.79 -28.34
C MET A 231 -6.61 -5.17 -28.15
N ALA A 232 -7.48 -5.61 -29.07
CA ALA A 232 -8.06 -6.96 -29.13
C ALA A 232 -8.58 -7.52 -27.78
N GLY A 233 -9.25 -6.69 -26.98
CA GLY A 233 -9.82 -7.10 -25.69
C GLY A 233 -8.86 -7.09 -24.50
N MET A 234 -7.61 -6.62 -24.65
CA MET A 234 -6.73 -6.39 -23.51
C MET A 234 -7.26 -5.22 -22.65
N PRO A 235 -7.26 -5.35 -21.31
CA PRO A 235 -7.78 -4.33 -20.38
C PRO A 235 -6.82 -3.13 -20.27
N LEU A 236 -6.68 -2.35 -21.34
CA LEU A 236 -5.81 -1.17 -21.39
C LEU A 236 -6.59 0.07 -21.80
N SER A 237 -6.40 1.14 -21.05
CA SER A 237 -6.89 2.47 -21.41
C SER A 237 -6.15 3.08 -22.60
N PRO A 238 -6.75 4.06 -23.29
CA PRO A 238 -6.02 4.95 -24.20
C PRO A 238 -4.78 5.56 -23.54
N ILE A 239 -3.82 5.98 -24.36
CA ILE A 239 -2.60 6.60 -23.84
C ILE A 239 -2.97 7.90 -23.12
N ILE A 240 -2.54 8.02 -21.87
CA ILE A 240 -2.70 9.24 -21.08
C ILE A 240 -1.92 10.37 -21.74
N GLN A 241 -2.51 11.56 -21.80
CA GLN A 241 -1.85 12.73 -22.36
C GLN A 241 -0.63 13.11 -21.52
N LYS A 242 0.46 13.50 -22.18
CA LYS A 242 1.69 13.94 -21.50
C LYS A 242 1.49 15.11 -20.54
N THR A 243 0.50 15.95 -20.82
CA THR A 243 0.09 17.06 -19.95
C THR A 243 -0.61 16.59 -18.67
N ALA A 244 -1.22 15.41 -18.65
CA ALA A 244 -1.89 14.84 -17.49
C ALA A 244 -0.94 14.02 -16.60
N GLU A 245 0.20 13.58 -17.14
CA GLU A 245 1.21 12.83 -16.39
C GLU A 245 1.82 13.73 -15.30
N ILE A 246 1.99 13.18 -14.10
CA ILE A 246 2.73 13.87 -13.04
C ILE A 246 4.19 14.00 -13.49
N PRO A 247 4.81 15.20 -13.38
CA PRO A 247 6.16 15.43 -13.84
C PRO A 247 7.18 14.44 -13.26
N GLN A 248 7.94 13.79 -14.14
CA GLN A 248 9.04 12.89 -13.81
C GLN A 248 10.35 13.68 -13.66
N PHE A 249 11.21 13.24 -12.73
CA PHE A 249 12.51 13.88 -12.49
C PHE A 249 13.59 13.40 -13.47
N PHE A 250 13.40 12.21 -14.04
CA PHE A 250 14.35 11.55 -14.91
C PHE A 250 13.65 11.13 -16.20
N LYS A 251 14.44 10.93 -17.27
CA LYS A 251 13.91 10.34 -18.51
C LYS A 251 13.73 8.83 -18.32
N SER A 252 12.87 8.24 -19.17
CA SER A 252 12.70 6.79 -19.29
C SER A 252 14.05 6.07 -19.32
N PRO A 253 14.24 4.96 -18.58
CA PRO A 253 13.21 4.13 -17.94
C PRO A 253 12.83 4.50 -16.49
N ILE A 254 13.46 5.50 -15.87
CA ILE A 254 13.18 5.86 -14.47
C ILE A 254 11.82 6.55 -14.37
N ARG A 255 10.90 5.99 -13.59
CA ARG A 255 9.51 6.48 -13.44
C ARG A 255 9.31 7.43 -12.26
N PHE A 256 10.37 7.73 -11.50
CA PHE A 256 10.30 8.56 -10.30
C PHE A 256 9.79 9.96 -10.62
N HIS A 257 8.72 10.35 -9.93
CA HIS A 257 7.92 11.52 -10.23
C HIS A 257 7.52 12.30 -8.98
N LEU A 258 7.06 13.53 -9.17
CA LEU A 258 6.67 14.47 -8.12
C LEU A 258 5.62 13.91 -7.14
N GLY A 259 4.82 12.92 -7.56
CA GLY A 259 3.79 12.27 -6.76
C GLY A 259 4.28 11.72 -5.42
N PHE A 260 5.54 11.27 -5.31
CA PHE A 260 6.11 10.82 -4.04
C PHE A 260 6.18 11.95 -3.00
N PHE A 261 6.65 13.13 -3.41
CA PHE A 261 6.72 14.30 -2.54
C PHE A 261 5.32 14.85 -2.20
N ILE A 262 4.38 14.75 -3.13
CA ILE A 262 2.97 15.07 -2.86
C ILE A 262 2.43 14.13 -1.77
N ALA A 263 2.70 12.83 -1.83
CA ALA A 263 2.29 11.88 -0.80
C ALA A 263 2.88 12.23 0.58
N LEU A 264 4.16 12.61 0.65
CA LEU A 264 4.80 13.06 1.90
C LEU A 264 4.20 14.36 2.43
N LEU A 265 3.88 15.31 1.55
CA LEU A 265 3.19 16.53 1.91
C LEU A 265 1.81 16.23 2.53
N PHE A 266 1.04 15.34 1.92
CA PHE A 266 -0.24 14.89 2.48
C PHE A 266 -0.07 14.14 3.80
N ALA A 267 0.98 13.33 3.95
CA ALA A 267 1.27 12.67 5.22
C ALA A 267 1.53 13.69 6.34
N PHE A 268 2.28 14.74 6.04
CA PHE A 268 2.50 15.86 6.96
C PHE A 268 1.21 16.61 7.29
N ILE A 269 0.38 16.91 6.29
CA ILE A 269 -0.93 17.59 6.47
C ILE A 269 -1.84 16.76 7.37
N VAL A 270 -1.97 15.45 7.11
CA VAL A 270 -2.81 14.55 7.91
C VAL A 270 -2.27 14.45 9.33
N TRP A 271 -0.95 14.32 9.52
CA TRP A 271 -0.35 14.35 10.85
C TRP A 271 -0.68 15.66 11.60
N TRP A 272 -0.57 16.80 10.93
CA TRP A 272 -0.91 18.10 11.51
C TRP A 272 -2.39 18.13 11.94
N ILE A 273 -3.31 17.72 11.08
CA ILE A 273 -4.74 17.64 11.40
C ILE A 273 -5.01 16.68 12.58
N LEU A 274 -4.37 15.53 12.62
CA LEU A 274 -4.68 14.53 13.65
C LEU A 274 -4.12 14.86 15.04
N PHE A 275 -3.00 15.58 15.10
CA PHE A 275 -2.25 15.78 16.35
C PHE A 275 -2.07 17.23 16.78
N LYS A 276 -2.33 18.20 15.89
CA LYS A 276 -2.12 19.62 16.15
C LYS A 276 -3.40 20.45 16.03
N THR A 277 -4.45 19.95 15.40
CA THR A 277 -5.78 20.55 15.49
C THR A 277 -6.58 19.93 16.64
N THR A 278 -7.32 20.79 17.34
CA THR A 278 -7.91 20.62 18.68
C THR A 278 -8.84 19.43 18.82
#